data_AF-A0A069DRA4-F1
#
_entry.id   AF-A0A069DRA4-F1
#
_cell.length_a   1.000
_cell.length_b   1.000
_cell.length_c   1.000
_cell.angle_alpha   90.00
_cell.angle_beta   90.00
_cell.angle_gamma   90.00
#
_symmetry.space_group_name_H-M   'P 1'
#
loop_
_entity.id
_entity.type
_entity.pdbx_description
1 polymer ?
#
loop_
_entity_poly.entity_id
_entity_poly.type
_entity_poly.pdbx_seq_one_letter_code
_entity_poly.pdbx_strand_id
1 'polypeptide(L)'
;FSATLLMYPVTYMSDRRRDEVDTGGKIILPPTVLDFMANQTLQYPMLFKLSNPDNNIITHCGVLEFVAEEGTVFAPTWMLEQLNVEAGSYIKVEAATLPVATFSRFQPQSTNFLDISNPKAVLENQLRKYACLTVGDVIALSYNDIIFRLKVEEARPRDAVKIIECDMEVDFSAPEGYVDPKKEQQKQELENNHNNTTTIDPIKFKPFSGKGHRLDGKESKVTPTEDSEPEDPPVGIPDYDYKIGTIEFFRTERSVPTNAKEEDTQSFPGDGRSLE
;
A
#
# COMPACT_ATOMS: atom_id res chain seq x y z
N PHE A 1 0.03 23.29 29.70
CA PHE A 1 1.38 23.00 30.24
C PHE A 1 2.39 22.82 29.11
N SER A 2 3.58 23.43 29.22
CA SER A 2 4.74 23.20 28.35
C SER A 2 6.00 23.36 29.20
N ALA A 3 6.88 22.36 29.20
CA ALA A 3 8.14 22.38 29.93
C ALA A 3 9.22 21.59 29.18
N THR A 4 10.48 21.86 29.50
CA THR A 4 11.62 21.08 29.00
C THR A 4 12.15 20.22 30.13
N LEU A 5 12.20 18.90 29.93
CA LEU A 5 12.59 17.92 30.94
C LEU A 5 13.74 17.05 30.43
N LEU A 6 14.55 16.51 31.33
CA LEU A 6 15.60 15.55 31.02
C LEU A 6 15.00 14.16 30.84
N MET A 7 15.16 13.58 29.66
CA MET A 7 14.60 12.27 29.32
C MET A 7 15.57 11.15 29.67
N TYR A 8 15.13 10.19 30.49
CA TYR A 8 15.87 8.99 30.82
C TYR A 8 15.07 7.74 30.46
N PRO A 9 15.74 6.64 30.09
CA PRO A 9 15.06 5.37 29.90
C PRO A 9 14.58 4.84 31.27
N VAL A 10 13.46 4.13 31.28
CA VAL A 10 12.88 3.54 32.51
C VAL A 10 13.85 2.60 33.24
N THR A 11 14.83 2.03 32.52
CA THR A 11 15.88 1.17 33.09
C THR A 11 16.78 1.85 34.13
N TYR A 12 16.84 3.19 34.14
CA TYR A 12 17.61 3.97 35.13
C TYR A 12 16.89 4.11 36.47
N MET A 13 15.60 3.77 36.53
CA MET A 13 14.84 3.82 37.77
C MET A 13 15.25 2.64 38.66
N SER A 14 15.59 2.92 39.92
CA SER A 14 16.05 1.92 40.89
C SER A 14 14.97 0.92 41.32
N ASP A 15 13.70 1.20 41.01
CA ASP A 15 12.58 0.32 41.29
C ASP A 15 12.56 -0.85 40.29
N ARG A 16 13.10 -1.98 40.75
CA ARG A 16 13.14 -3.23 39.98
C ARG A 16 11.71 -3.66 39.62
N ARG A 17 11.46 -3.77 38.31
CA ARG A 17 10.27 -4.37 37.61
C ARG A 17 9.26 -3.35 37.10
N ARG A 18 9.69 -2.55 36.13
CA ARG A 18 8.79 -1.78 35.25
C ARG A 18 8.93 -2.23 33.79
N ASP A 19 9.19 -3.52 33.56
CA ASP A 19 9.27 -4.10 32.19
C ASP A 19 7.95 -3.91 31.41
N GLU A 20 6.83 -3.84 32.14
CA GLU A 20 5.52 -3.49 31.59
C GLU A 20 5.45 -2.05 31.06
N VAL A 21 6.24 -1.14 31.64
CA VAL A 21 6.33 0.25 31.19
C VAL A 21 7.18 0.31 29.92
N ASP A 22 8.29 -0.44 29.87
CA ASP A 22 9.14 -0.50 28.68
C ASP A 22 8.41 -1.08 27.45
N THR A 23 7.45 -1.97 27.67
CA THR A 23 6.57 -2.52 26.62
C THR A 23 5.28 -1.72 26.39
N GLY A 24 5.10 -0.61 27.10
CA GLY A 24 3.91 0.24 27.03
C GLY A 24 4.16 1.60 26.37
N GLY A 25 3.09 2.40 26.29
CA GLY A 25 3.11 3.76 25.73
C GLY A 25 2.92 4.86 26.76
N LYS A 26 3.33 4.60 28.01
CA LYS A 26 3.14 5.51 29.13
C LYS A 26 4.48 5.94 29.73
N ILE A 27 4.58 7.23 30.04
CA ILE A 27 5.76 7.85 30.65
C ILE A 27 5.52 8.17 32.12
N ILE A 28 6.59 8.39 32.86
CA ILE A 28 6.56 8.80 34.26
C ILE A 28 7.05 10.24 34.33
N LEU A 29 6.23 11.10 34.93
CA LEU A 29 6.49 12.54 35.03
C LEU A 29 6.74 12.96 36.49
N PRO A 30 7.28 14.16 36.73
CA PRO A 30 7.44 14.68 38.08
C PRO A 30 6.11 15.22 38.63
N PRO A 31 5.90 15.18 39.96
CA PRO A 31 4.66 15.64 40.60
C PRO A 31 4.36 17.12 40.33
N THR A 32 5.36 17.97 40.14
CA THR A 32 5.16 19.37 39.75
C THR A 32 4.35 19.54 38.45
N VAL A 33 4.42 18.58 37.51
CA VAL A 33 3.61 18.62 36.28
C VAL A 33 2.12 18.45 36.59
N LEU A 34 1.79 17.54 37.51
CA LEU A 34 0.42 17.30 37.94
C LEU A 34 -0.16 18.55 38.62
N ASP A 35 0.61 19.18 39.51
CA ASP A 35 0.18 20.41 40.20
C ASP A 35 -0.08 21.55 39.21
N PHE A 36 0.78 21.70 38.19
CA PHE A 36 0.56 22.71 37.15
C PHE A 36 -0.69 22.41 36.32
N MET A 37 -0.93 21.14 35.97
CA MET A 37 -2.12 20.75 35.21
C MET A 37 -3.40 20.86 36.03
N ALA A 38 -3.36 20.58 37.34
CA ALA A 38 -4.49 20.74 38.25
C ALA A 38 -5.02 22.18 38.27
N ASN A 39 -4.12 23.16 38.15
CA ASN A 39 -4.47 24.57 38.08
C ASN A 39 -5.03 25.01 36.73
N GLN A 40 -4.85 24.23 35.65
CA GLN A 40 -5.15 24.63 34.27
C GLN A 40 -6.41 23.98 33.66
N THR A 41 -7.30 23.43 34.50
CA THR A 41 -8.46 22.59 34.12
C THR A 41 -8.02 21.21 33.66
N LEU A 42 -8.13 20.25 34.57
CA LEU A 42 -7.76 18.86 34.32
C LEU A 42 -8.77 18.21 33.35
N GLN A 43 -8.36 17.91 32.13
CA GLN A 43 -9.14 17.08 31.20
C GLN A 43 -8.49 15.70 31.11
N TYR A 44 -9.23 14.67 31.52
CA TYR A 44 -8.82 13.28 31.36
C TYR A 44 -9.19 12.76 29.97
N PRO A 45 -8.38 11.87 29.37
CA PRO A 45 -7.06 11.41 29.83
C PRO A 45 -5.95 12.45 29.58
N MET A 46 -4.93 12.47 30.45
CA MET A 46 -3.77 13.35 30.30
C MET A 46 -2.83 12.79 29.23
N LEU A 47 -2.72 13.51 28.12
CA LEU A 47 -1.83 13.17 27.01
C LEU A 47 -0.78 14.27 26.86
N PHE A 48 0.41 13.83 26.48
CA PHE A 48 1.56 14.69 26.33
C PHE A 48 2.17 14.49 24.95
N LYS A 49 2.54 15.61 24.32
CA LYS A 49 3.34 15.67 23.12
C LYS A 49 4.78 15.84 23.53
N LEU A 50 5.63 14.92 23.10
CA LEU A 50 7.07 15.00 23.22
C LEU A 50 7.63 15.49 21.89
N SER A 51 8.45 16.53 21.94
CA SER A 51 9.11 17.08 20.76
C SER A 51 10.60 17.14 21.02
N ASN A 52 11.38 16.54 20.14
CA ASN A 52 12.82 16.71 20.12
C ASN A 52 13.14 18.05 19.43
N PRO A 53 13.75 19.04 20.14
CA PRO A 53 14.12 20.32 19.54
C PRO A 53 15.18 20.19 18.44
N ASP A 54 16.01 19.15 18.46
CA ASP A 54 17.14 18.99 17.53
C ASP A 54 16.71 18.36 16.21
N ASN A 55 15.82 17.35 16.28
CA ASN A 55 15.42 16.55 15.11
C ASN A 55 14.01 16.88 14.60
N ASN A 56 13.26 17.77 15.25
CA ASN A 56 11.84 18.06 14.96
C ASN A 56 10.93 16.82 14.93
N ILE A 57 11.37 15.71 15.53
CA ILE A 57 10.56 14.51 15.69
C ILE A 57 9.58 14.75 16.83
N ILE A 58 8.31 14.42 16.57
CA ILE A 58 7.22 14.60 17.52
C ILE A 58 6.57 13.24 17.73
N THR A 59 6.40 12.86 18.99
CA THR A 59 5.59 11.70 19.38
C THR A 59 4.61 12.10 20.47
N HIS A 60 3.56 11.31 20.64
CA HIS A 60 2.56 11.52 21.68
C HIS A 60 2.58 10.33 22.62
N CYS A 61 2.45 10.61 23.92
CA CYS A 61 2.45 9.59 24.95
C CYS A 61 1.40 9.90 26.04
N GLY A 62 1.01 8.86 26.78
CA GLY A 62 0.22 9.02 28.00
C GLY A 62 1.12 9.07 29.23
N VAL A 63 0.56 9.51 30.35
CA VAL A 63 1.23 9.39 31.66
C VAL A 63 0.78 8.13 32.39
N LEU A 64 1.72 7.44 33.03
CA LEU A 64 1.45 6.35 33.96
C LEU A 64 1.24 6.91 35.37
N GLU A 65 2.27 7.58 35.92
CA GLU A 65 2.30 8.08 37.29
C GLU A 65 3.17 9.33 37.38
N PHE A 66 3.01 10.06 38.48
CA PHE A 66 3.78 11.26 38.78
C PHE A 66 4.74 11.03 39.95
N VAL A 67 5.78 10.23 39.72
CA VAL A 67 6.78 9.82 40.74
C VAL A 67 8.23 10.13 40.34
N ALA A 68 8.45 10.77 39.19
CA ALA A 68 9.81 11.10 38.73
C ALA A 68 10.42 12.24 39.57
N GLU A 69 11.75 12.31 39.59
CA GLU A 69 12.48 13.43 40.18
C GLU A 69 12.22 14.73 39.40
N GLU A 70 12.21 15.85 40.11
CA GLU A 70 11.94 17.16 39.52
C GLU A 70 12.88 17.48 38.35
N GLY A 71 12.30 17.90 37.22
CA GLY A 71 13.05 18.18 35.99
C GLY A 71 13.42 16.95 35.15
N THR A 72 13.01 15.74 35.54
CA THR A 72 13.27 14.50 34.80
C THR A 72 11.98 13.83 34.31
N VAL A 73 12.06 13.11 33.20
CA VAL A 73 10.98 12.27 32.66
C VAL A 73 11.54 10.89 32.31
N PHE A 74 10.85 9.84 32.75
CA PHE A 74 11.21 8.48 32.39
C PHE A 74 10.28 7.96 31.30
N ALA A 75 10.86 7.38 30.26
CA ALA A 75 10.12 6.87 29.13
C ALA A 75 10.62 5.48 28.69
N PRO A 76 9.78 4.70 28.01
CA PRO A 76 10.17 3.42 27.44
C PRO A 76 11.36 3.57 26.48
N THR A 77 12.22 2.56 26.42
CA THR A 77 13.45 2.58 25.61
C THR A 77 13.15 2.82 24.13
N TRP A 78 12.10 2.19 23.60
CA TRP A 78 11.68 2.37 22.20
C TRP A 78 11.28 3.83 21.89
N MET A 79 10.79 4.58 22.87
CA MET A 79 10.40 5.98 22.68
C MET A 79 11.63 6.89 22.59
N LEU A 80 12.72 6.57 23.29
CA LEU A 80 14.01 7.25 23.15
C LEU A 80 14.61 6.97 21.78
N GLU A 81 14.56 5.71 21.32
CA GLU A 81 14.96 5.31 19.96
C GLU A 81 14.17 6.10 18.90
N GLN A 82 12.85 6.18 19.05
CA GLN A 82 11.96 6.89 18.13
C GLN A 82 12.26 8.39 18.06
N LEU A 83 12.49 9.04 19.21
CA LEU A 83 12.85 10.46 19.27
C LEU A 83 14.31 10.73 18.90
N ASN A 84 15.10 9.67 18.73
CA ASN A 84 16.54 9.70 18.46
C ASN A 84 17.29 10.58 19.47
N VAL A 85 17.02 10.35 20.77
CA VAL A 85 17.62 11.07 21.91
C VAL A 85 18.42 10.12 22.79
N GLU A 86 19.53 10.62 23.33
CA GLU A 86 20.31 9.89 24.33
C GLU A 86 19.77 10.13 25.74
N ALA A 87 20.09 9.24 26.68
CA ALA A 87 19.70 9.38 28.07
C ALA A 87 20.30 10.68 28.68
N GLY A 88 19.45 11.49 29.30
CA GLY A 88 19.81 12.80 29.84
C GLY A 88 19.73 13.94 28.83
N SER A 89 19.13 13.72 27.65
CA SER A 89 18.85 14.79 26.69
C SER A 89 17.62 15.60 27.11
N TYR A 90 17.57 16.87 26.72
CA TYR A 90 16.41 17.72 26.96
C TYR A 90 15.32 17.49 25.91
N ILE A 91 14.12 17.13 26.36
CA ILE A 91 12.93 16.98 25.51
C ILE A 91 11.89 18.02 25.89
N LYS A 92 11.19 18.57 24.88
CA LYS A 92 10.07 19.47 25.12
C LYS A 92 8.80 18.65 25.33
N VAL A 93 8.17 18.81 26.50
CA VAL A 93 6.93 18.15 26.89
C VAL A 93 5.80 19.17 26.90
N GLU A 94 4.77 18.94 26.09
CA GLU A 94 3.59 19.81 25.99
C GLU A 94 2.33 18.99 26.30
N ALA A 95 1.42 19.52 27.11
CA ALA A 95 0.11 18.89 27.26
C ALA A 95 -0.69 19.05 25.95
N ALA A 96 -1.26 17.96 25.46
CA ALA A 96 -1.99 17.93 24.20
C ALA A 96 -3.37 17.25 24.36
N THR A 97 -4.36 17.73 23.64
CA THR A 97 -5.69 17.11 23.57
C THR A 97 -5.88 16.50 22.19
N LEU A 98 -6.04 15.18 22.15
CA LEU A 98 -6.19 14.42 20.90
C LEU A 98 -7.63 13.93 20.72
N PRO A 99 -8.14 13.86 19.46
CA PRO A 99 -9.43 13.26 19.17
C PRO A 99 -9.36 11.73 19.29
N VAL A 100 -10.51 11.10 19.50
CA VAL A 100 -10.65 9.63 19.53
C VAL A 100 -10.29 9.05 18.17
N ALA A 101 -9.49 7.98 18.15
CA ALA A 101 -9.17 7.24 16.94
C ALA A 101 -10.42 6.53 16.39
N THR A 102 -10.61 6.60 15.07
CA THR A 102 -11.66 5.80 14.38
C THR A 102 -11.06 4.68 13.54
N PHE A 103 -9.88 4.91 12.97
CA PHE A 103 -9.18 3.97 12.13
C PHE A 103 -7.67 4.11 12.31
N SER A 104 -6.96 2.98 12.31
CA SER A 104 -5.50 2.95 12.33
C SER A 104 -4.97 1.81 11.46
N ARG A 105 -3.97 2.12 10.64
CA ARG A 105 -3.25 1.13 9.82
C ARG A 105 -1.84 0.95 10.38
N PHE A 106 -1.48 -0.29 10.66
CA PHE A 106 -0.17 -0.65 11.18
C PHE A 106 0.61 -1.47 10.15
N GLN A 107 1.90 -1.17 10.03
CA GLN A 107 2.85 -1.88 9.21
C GLN A 107 3.82 -2.66 10.11
N PRO A 108 3.76 -4.01 10.13
CA PRO A 108 4.74 -4.81 10.84
C PRO A 108 6.14 -4.62 10.24
N GLN A 109 7.16 -4.44 11.07
CA GLN A 109 8.55 -4.32 10.60
C GLN A 109 9.21 -5.69 10.36
N SER A 110 8.68 -6.75 10.99
CA SER A 110 9.23 -8.11 10.89
C SER A 110 8.18 -9.11 10.44
N THR A 111 8.60 -10.12 9.67
CA THR A 111 7.74 -11.22 9.22
C THR A 111 7.23 -12.10 10.35
N ASN A 112 7.92 -12.12 11.50
CA ASN A 112 7.51 -12.88 12.69
C ASN A 112 6.08 -12.54 13.15
N PHE A 113 5.56 -11.36 12.80
CA PHE A 113 4.19 -10.97 13.11
C PHE A 113 3.14 -11.79 12.33
N LEU A 114 3.49 -12.35 11.17
CA LEU A 114 2.61 -13.20 10.37
C LEU A 114 2.37 -14.57 11.01
N ASP A 115 3.30 -15.04 11.85
CA ASP A 115 3.20 -16.34 12.52
C ASP A 115 2.18 -16.32 13.68
N ILE A 116 1.63 -15.14 14.01
CA ILE A 116 0.64 -14.98 15.07
C ILE A 116 -0.73 -15.46 14.56
N SER A 117 -1.33 -16.42 15.26
CA SER A 117 -2.64 -16.97 14.89
C SER A 117 -3.78 -15.93 14.90
N ASN A 118 -3.71 -14.94 15.78
CA ASN A 118 -4.70 -13.85 15.85
C ASN A 118 -4.03 -12.49 16.12
N PRO A 119 -3.52 -11.81 15.07
CA PRO A 119 -2.78 -10.55 15.23
C PRO A 119 -3.67 -9.39 15.72
N LYS A 120 -4.97 -9.38 15.36
CA LYS A 120 -5.92 -8.34 15.79
C LYS A 120 -6.12 -8.34 17.31
N ALA A 121 -6.42 -9.52 17.88
CA ALA A 121 -6.65 -9.63 19.32
C ALA A 121 -5.40 -9.33 20.15
N VAL A 122 -4.21 -9.74 19.66
CA VAL A 122 -2.94 -9.42 20.32
C VAL A 122 -2.72 -7.91 20.31
N LEU A 123 -2.93 -7.26 19.16
CA LEU A 123 -2.78 -5.83 19.05
C LEU A 123 -3.75 -5.09 19.98
N GLU A 124 -5.04 -5.42 19.98
CA GLU A 124 -6.04 -4.80 20.86
C GLU A 124 -5.66 -4.90 22.34
N ASN A 125 -5.16 -6.07 22.77
CA ASN A 125 -4.73 -6.26 24.16
C ASN A 125 -3.50 -5.40 24.50
N GLN A 126 -2.53 -5.33 23.59
CA GLN A 126 -1.33 -4.53 23.81
C GLN A 126 -1.60 -3.02 23.71
N LEU A 127 -2.49 -2.60 22.81
CA LEU A 127 -2.88 -1.19 22.63
C LEU A 127 -3.54 -0.61 23.88
N ARG A 128 -4.10 -1.42 24.79
CA ARG A 128 -4.55 -0.94 26.12
C ARG A 128 -3.43 -0.34 26.97
N LYS A 129 -2.17 -0.72 26.72
CA LYS A 129 -1.00 -0.15 27.38
C LYS A 129 -0.60 1.20 26.78
N TYR A 130 -1.11 1.54 25.61
CA TYR A 130 -0.85 2.78 24.90
C TYR A 130 -2.01 3.75 25.08
N ALA A 131 -1.69 5.03 25.23
CA ALA A 131 -2.72 6.07 25.42
C ALA A 131 -3.08 6.77 24.10
N CYS A 132 -2.12 6.85 23.19
CA CYS A 132 -2.21 7.57 21.93
C CYS A 132 -1.31 6.92 20.89
N LEU A 133 -1.58 7.26 19.63
CA LEU A 133 -0.80 6.85 18.48
C LEU A 133 -0.49 8.10 17.65
N THR A 134 0.72 8.16 17.11
CA THR A 134 1.11 9.15 16.11
C THR A 134 1.48 8.42 14.82
N VAL A 135 1.05 8.96 13.68
CA VAL A 135 1.50 8.48 12.37
C VAL A 135 3.02 8.63 12.25
N GLY A 136 3.67 7.58 11.78
CA GLY A 136 5.13 7.47 11.68
C GLY A 136 5.81 6.87 12.91
N ASP A 137 5.09 6.69 14.03
CA ASP A 137 5.67 6.09 15.22
C ASP A 137 5.88 4.58 15.09
N VAL A 138 7.05 4.09 15.53
CA VAL A 138 7.34 2.67 15.63
C VAL A 138 7.12 2.22 17.08
N ILE A 139 5.98 1.57 17.32
CA ILE A 139 5.61 1.05 18.65
C ILE A 139 6.17 -0.36 18.87
N ALA A 140 6.50 -0.68 20.11
CA ALA A 140 7.07 -1.98 20.51
C ALA A 140 6.06 -2.79 21.33
N LEU A 141 5.64 -3.95 20.83
CA LEU A 141 4.66 -4.82 21.48
C LEU A 141 5.32 -6.11 21.93
N SER A 142 5.18 -6.46 23.21
CA SER A 142 5.67 -7.73 23.73
C SER A 142 4.58 -8.79 23.69
N TYR A 143 4.83 -9.89 22.97
CA TYR A 143 3.94 -11.04 22.90
C TYR A 143 4.74 -12.34 22.84
N ASN A 144 4.41 -13.31 23.70
CA ASN A 144 5.15 -14.57 23.87
C ASN A 144 6.68 -14.38 24.00
N ASP A 145 7.09 -13.43 24.85
CA ASP A 145 8.50 -13.07 25.09
C ASP A 145 9.26 -12.52 23.86
N ILE A 146 8.55 -12.20 22.77
CA ILE A 146 9.09 -11.59 21.56
C ILE A 146 8.59 -10.16 21.47
N ILE A 147 9.51 -9.22 21.20
CA ILE A 147 9.19 -7.81 20.96
C ILE A 147 8.97 -7.61 19.46
N PHE A 148 7.74 -7.29 19.09
CA PHE A 148 7.34 -6.92 17.74
C PHE A 148 7.36 -5.41 17.58
N ARG A 149 8.01 -4.92 16.51
CA ARG A 149 7.98 -3.50 16.14
C ARG A 149 6.94 -3.29 15.05
N LEU A 150 6.00 -2.39 15.29
CA LEU A 150 4.97 -2.02 14.31
C LEU A 150 5.03 -0.51 14.08
N LYS A 151 5.07 -0.11 12.83
CA LYS A 151 5.02 1.29 12.43
C LYS A 151 3.57 1.70 12.21
N VAL A 152 3.15 2.82 12.78
CA VAL A 152 1.85 3.42 12.49
C VAL A 152 1.94 4.11 11.14
N GLU A 153 1.22 3.60 10.14
CA GLU A 153 1.27 4.13 8.78
C GLU A 153 0.20 5.21 8.56
N GLU A 154 -1.00 4.99 9.11
CA GLU A 154 -2.12 5.92 8.99
C GLU A 154 -2.96 5.91 10.26
N ALA A 155 -3.49 7.08 10.65
CA ALA A 155 -4.45 7.23 11.72
C ALA A 155 -5.51 8.26 11.34
N ARG A 156 -6.76 8.05 11.78
CA ARG A 156 -7.89 8.96 11.55
C ARG A 156 -8.60 9.27 12.87
N PRO A 157 -9.08 10.51 13.09
CA PRO A 157 -9.23 11.61 12.10
C PRO A 157 -8.02 12.57 11.96
N ARG A 158 -6.96 12.41 12.77
CA ARG A 158 -5.75 13.23 12.72
C ARG A 158 -4.53 12.31 12.74
N ASP A 159 -3.35 12.88 12.46
CA ASP A 159 -2.08 12.14 12.55
C ASP A 159 -1.77 11.69 13.98
N ALA A 160 -2.26 12.42 14.99
CA ALA A 160 -2.16 12.05 16.39
C ALA A 160 -3.56 11.83 16.97
N VAL A 161 -3.80 10.64 17.51
CA VAL A 161 -5.11 10.21 18.02
C VAL A 161 -4.98 9.58 19.41
N LYS A 162 -6.03 9.70 20.22
CA LYS A 162 -6.14 8.97 21.49
C LYS A 162 -6.84 7.64 21.29
N ILE A 163 -6.35 6.62 21.98
CA ILE A 163 -6.82 5.23 21.83
C ILE A 163 -7.31 4.58 23.13
N ILE A 164 -7.46 5.38 24.18
CA ILE A 164 -7.95 4.91 25.48
C ILE A 164 -9.45 4.61 25.37
N GLU A 165 -9.83 3.37 25.67
CA GLU A 165 -11.23 2.90 25.72
C GLU A 165 -12.02 3.20 24.44
N CYS A 166 -11.36 3.14 23.28
CA CYS A 166 -12.01 3.35 22.00
C CYS A 166 -12.13 2.07 21.17
N ASP A 167 -13.25 1.94 20.49
CA ASP A 167 -13.46 0.93 19.45
C ASP A 167 -13.05 1.54 18.11
N MET A 168 -11.81 1.29 17.69
CA MET A 168 -11.28 1.72 16.39
C MET A 168 -11.08 0.53 15.47
N GLU A 169 -11.23 0.76 14.17
CA GLU A 169 -10.91 -0.25 13.18
C GLU A 169 -9.40 -0.34 12.96
N VAL A 170 -8.88 -1.56 13.03
CA VAL A 170 -7.46 -1.89 12.85
C VAL A 170 -7.28 -2.61 11.52
N ASP A 171 -6.38 -2.08 10.71
CA ASP A 171 -5.92 -2.69 9.47
C ASP A 171 -4.40 -2.92 9.48
N PHE A 172 -3.94 -3.91 8.71
CA PHE A 172 -2.53 -4.27 8.61
C PHE A 172 -2.05 -4.15 7.17
N SER A 173 -0.97 -3.42 6.96
CA SER A 173 -0.26 -3.41 5.68
C SER A 173 0.80 -4.51 5.63
N ALA A 174 1.27 -4.82 4.41
CA ALA A 174 2.32 -5.80 4.21
C ALA A 174 3.62 -5.36 4.93
N PRO A 175 4.35 -6.29 5.57
CA PRO A 175 5.60 -5.96 6.23
C PRO A 175 6.66 -5.39 5.27
N GLU A 176 7.56 -4.56 5.79
CA GLU A 176 8.72 -4.11 5.01
C GLU A 176 9.58 -5.33 4.61
N GLY A 177 9.82 -5.49 3.29
CA GLY A 177 10.63 -6.58 2.75
C GLY A 177 9.92 -7.91 2.52
N TYR A 178 8.59 -8.02 2.75
CA TYR A 178 7.85 -9.23 2.39
C TYR A 178 7.66 -9.33 0.87
N VAL A 179 8.36 -10.28 0.25
CA VAL A 179 8.06 -10.73 -1.11
C VAL A 179 7.03 -11.84 -1.00
N ASP A 180 5.81 -11.57 -1.46
CA ASP A 180 4.72 -12.52 -1.42
C ASP A 180 5.06 -13.74 -2.30
N PRO A 181 5.23 -14.95 -1.73
CA PRO A 181 5.57 -16.14 -2.51
C PRO A 181 4.48 -16.48 -3.52
N LYS A 182 3.23 -16.01 -3.34
CA LYS A 182 2.18 -16.16 -4.35
C LYS A 182 2.34 -15.20 -5.52
N LYS A 183 2.93 -14.02 -5.31
CA LYS A 183 3.31 -13.12 -6.42
C LYS A 183 4.53 -13.65 -7.14
N GLU A 184 5.47 -14.27 -6.45
CA GLU A 184 6.57 -14.98 -7.13
C GLU A 184 6.07 -16.22 -7.86
N GLN A 185 5.12 -16.99 -7.31
CA GLN A 185 4.51 -18.11 -8.03
C GLN A 185 3.69 -17.64 -9.22
N GLN A 186 2.91 -16.57 -9.11
CA GLN A 186 2.22 -15.98 -10.28
C GLN A 186 3.22 -15.41 -11.29
N LYS A 187 4.29 -14.74 -10.84
CA LYS A 187 5.32 -14.20 -11.72
C LYS A 187 6.14 -15.33 -12.37
N GLN A 188 6.41 -16.41 -11.66
CA GLN A 188 7.05 -17.63 -12.16
C GLN A 188 6.09 -18.45 -13.02
N GLU A 189 4.77 -18.41 -12.81
CA GLU A 189 3.78 -19.02 -13.72
C GLU A 189 3.62 -18.18 -14.99
N LEU A 190 3.68 -16.85 -14.88
CA LEU A 190 3.75 -15.91 -16.02
C LEU A 190 5.07 -16.05 -16.79
N GLU A 191 6.19 -16.23 -16.11
CA GLU A 191 7.53 -16.41 -16.71
C GLU A 191 7.77 -17.86 -17.19
N ASN A 192 7.24 -18.89 -16.52
CA ASN A 192 7.30 -20.28 -16.98
C ASN A 192 6.32 -20.55 -18.13
N ASN A 193 5.20 -19.84 -18.21
CA ASN A 193 4.40 -19.78 -19.43
C ASN A 193 5.10 -18.99 -20.55
N HIS A 194 6.08 -18.14 -20.24
CA HIS A 194 6.87 -17.44 -21.26
C HIS A 194 7.98 -18.29 -21.88
N ASN A 195 8.32 -19.45 -21.29
CA ASN A 195 9.36 -20.33 -21.82
C ASN A 195 8.81 -21.53 -22.62
N ASN A 196 7.49 -21.63 -22.79
CA ASN A 196 6.84 -22.69 -23.58
C ASN A 196 5.63 -22.21 -24.40
N THR A 197 5.68 -20.99 -24.97
CA THR A 197 4.76 -20.64 -26.06
C THR A 197 5.40 -19.66 -27.03
N THR A 198 6.03 -20.24 -28.04
CA THR A 198 6.12 -19.70 -29.40
C THR A 198 4.77 -19.08 -29.78
N THR A 199 4.80 -17.93 -30.46
CA THR A 199 3.67 -17.23 -31.13
C THR A 199 2.52 -16.76 -30.22
N ILE A 200 2.57 -15.49 -29.80
CA ILE A 200 1.36 -14.73 -29.47
C ILE A 200 0.69 -14.38 -30.81
N ASP A 201 -0.21 -15.24 -31.28
CA ASP A 201 -1.18 -14.84 -32.28
C ASP A 201 -2.08 -13.77 -31.63
N PRO A 202 -2.17 -12.54 -32.18
CA PRO A 202 -3.21 -11.63 -31.74
C PRO A 202 -4.54 -12.33 -32.04
N ILE A 203 -5.40 -12.45 -31.03
CA ILE A 203 -6.74 -13.06 -31.16
C ILE A 203 -7.52 -12.25 -32.22
N LYS A 204 -7.37 -12.63 -33.50
CA LYS A 204 -8.12 -12.10 -34.64
C LYS A 204 -9.52 -12.69 -34.53
N PHE A 205 -10.45 -11.89 -34.00
CA PHE A 205 -11.87 -12.26 -33.93
C PHE A 205 -12.37 -12.54 -35.36
N LYS A 206 -12.53 -13.83 -35.70
CA LYS A 206 -13.19 -14.28 -36.95
C LYS A 206 -14.66 -14.57 -36.65
N PRO A 207 -15.60 -13.66 -36.95
CA PRO A 207 -17.02 -13.97 -36.81
C PRO A 207 -17.42 -15.07 -37.80
N PHE A 208 -18.16 -16.07 -37.30
CA PHE A 208 -18.74 -17.19 -38.07
C PHE A 208 -17.77 -18.21 -38.68
N SER A 209 -16.80 -18.71 -37.90
CA SER A 209 -15.92 -19.83 -38.28
C SER A 209 -16.60 -21.22 -38.35
N GLY A 210 -17.93 -21.27 -38.45
CA GLY A 210 -18.72 -22.50 -38.42
C GLY A 210 -19.07 -23.00 -39.82
N LYS A 211 -18.98 -24.32 -40.05
CA LYS A 211 -19.51 -24.94 -41.27
C LYS A 211 -21.05 -24.93 -41.21
N GLY A 212 -21.69 -24.25 -42.16
CA GLY A 212 -23.16 -24.22 -42.27
C GLY A 212 -23.75 -25.60 -42.57
N HIS A 213 -24.78 -25.99 -41.82
CA HIS A 213 -25.50 -27.25 -42.01
C HIS A 213 -26.82 -27.03 -42.77
N ARG A 214 -27.09 -27.86 -43.78
CA ARG A 214 -28.33 -27.82 -44.56
C ARG A 214 -29.40 -28.70 -43.89
N LEU A 215 -30.61 -28.19 -43.73
CA LEU A 215 -31.73 -28.92 -43.10
C LEU A 215 -32.25 -30.12 -43.93
N ASP A 216 -31.82 -30.24 -45.20
CA ASP A 216 -32.17 -31.32 -46.12
C ASP A 216 -31.23 -32.56 -46.04
N GLY A 217 -30.28 -32.59 -45.09
CA GLY A 217 -29.42 -33.77 -44.84
C GLY A 217 -28.38 -34.11 -45.90
N LYS A 218 -28.22 -33.28 -46.95
CA LYS A 218 -27.15 -33.42 -47.95
C LYS A 218 -25.95 -32.54 -47.60
N GLU A 219 -24.75 -33.10 -47.70
CA GLU A 219 -23.49 -32.40 -47.42
C GLU A 219 -23.32 -31.16 -48.33
N SER A 220 -22.82 -30.07 -47.75
CA SER A 220 -22.53 -28.84 -48.48
C SER A 220 -21.32 -29.03 -49.38
N LYS A 221 -21.52 -28.90 -50.69
CA LYS A 221 -20.44 -28.92 -51.69
C LYS A 221 -19.76 -27.54 -51.75
N VAL A 222 -19.12 -27.15 -50.67
CA VAL A 222 -18.23 -25.97 -50.63
C VAL A 222 -16.89 -26.45 -50.08
N THR A 223 -15.94 -26.67 -50.97
CA THR A 223 -14.53 -26.82 -50.62
C THR A 223 -14.10 -25.51 -49.95
N PRO A 224 -13.44 -25.51 -48.78
CA PRO A 224 -12.89 -24.29 -48.24
C PRO A 224 -11.76 -23.87 -49.19
N THR A 225 -11.95 -22.76 -49.89
CA THR A 225 -10.84 -22.07 -50.54
C THR A 225 -9.93 -21.60 -49.42
N GLU A 226 -8.70 -22.11 -49.36
CA GLU A 226 -7.63 -21.52 -48.57
C GLU A 226 -7.29 -20.19 -49.24
N ASP A 227 -8.07 -19.15 -48.95
CA ASP A 227 -7.67 -17.78 -49.23
C ASP A 227 -6.51 -17.47 -48.28
N SER A 228 -5.28 -17.58 -48.78
CA SER A 228 -4.10 -17.03 -48.14
C SER A 228 -4.21 -15.50 -48.19
N GLU A 229 -4.87 -14.91 -47.19
CA GLU A 229 -4.78 -13.47 -46.95
C GLU A 229 -3.30 -13.12 -46.69
N PRO A 230 -2.74 -12.07 -47.32
CA PRO A 230 -1.42 -11.59 -46.94
C PRO A 230 -1.44 -11.19 -45.47
N GLU A 231 -0.46 -11.67 -44.69
CA GLU A 231 -0.32 -11.27 -43.29
C GLU A 231 -0.02 -9.76 -43.24
N ASP A 232 -0.94 -8.99 -42.65
CA ASP A 232 -0.68 -7.59 -42.33
C ASP A 232 0.46 -7.53 -41.29
N PRO A 233 1.49 -6.69 -41.49
CA PRO A 233 2.60 -6.61 -40.55
C PRO A 233 2.11 -6.17 -39.15
N PRO A 234 2.72 -6.67 -38.08
CA PRO A 234 2.28 -6.40 -36.71
C PRO A 234 2.36 -4.90 -36.41
N VAL A 235 1.21 -4.31 -36.06
CA VAL A 235 1.11 -2.90 -35.72
C VAL A 235 1.73 -2.64 -34.34
N GLY A 236 2.64 -1.67 -34.25
CA GLY A 236 3.21 -1.20 -32.97
C GLY A 236 4.55 -1.82 -32.57
N ILE A 237 5.16 -2.65 -33.41
CA ILE A 237 6.52 -3.15 -33.21
C ILE A 237 7.47 -2.32 -34.10
N PRO A 238 8.43 -1.56 -33.52
CA PRO A 238 9.44 -0.87 -34.30
C PRO A 238 10.27 -1.84 -35.13
N ASP A 239 10.57 -1.51 -36.38
CA ASP A 239 11.52 -2.26 -37.21
C ASP A 239 12.94 -2.02 -36.69
N TYR A 240 13.50 -3.02 -36.00
CA TYR A 240 14.84 -2.98 -35.43
C TYR A 240 15.95 -3.22 -36.47
N ASP A 241 15.60 -3.64 -37.70
CA ASP A 241 16.54 -3.89 -38.81
C ASP A 241 16.58 -2.75 -39.84
N TYR A 242 15.94 -1.61 -39.53
CA TYR A 242 15.87 -0.44 -40.40
C TYR A 242 17.27 0.09 -40.80
N LYS A 243 17.47 0.28 -42.11
CA LYS A 243 18.67 0.91 -42.68
C LYS A 243 18.33 2.31 -43.19
N ILE A 244 19.11 3.30 -42.73
CA ILE A 244 18.99 4.70 -43.17
C ILE A 244 19.06 4.78 -44.70
N GLY A 245 17.97 5.27 -45.32
CA GLY A 245 17.86 5.47 -46.77
C GLY A 245 16.82 4.59 -47.47
N THR A 246 16.26 3.59 -46.79
CA THR A 246 15.23 2.70 -47.35
C THR A 246 13.94 2.83 -46.55
N ILE A 247 12.96 3.58 -47.06
CA ILE A 247 11.61 3.64 -46.50
C ILE A 247 10.72 2.77 -47.37
N GLU A 248 10.20 1.67 -46.83
CA GLU A 248 9.25 0.79 -47.51
C GLU A 248 7.81 1.16 -47.12
N PHE A 249 6.92 1.24 -48.12
CA PHE A 249 5.50 1.53 -47.92
C PHE A 249 4.68 0.27 -48.19
N PHE A 250 3.93 -0.20 -47.21
CA PHE A 250 2.95 -1.26 -47.40
C PHE A 250 1.71 -0.70 -48.11
N ARG A 251 1.48 -1.08 -49.37
CA ARG A 251 0.24 -0.79 -50.09
C ARG A 251 -0.57 -2.07 -50.23
N THR A 252 -1.79 -2.06 -49.71
CA THR A 252 -2.74 -3.15 -49.89
C THR A 252 -3.38 -3.02 -51.28
N GLU A 253 -2.96 -3.84 -52.25
CA GLU A 253 -3.66 -3.96 -53.53
C GLU A 253 -4.85 -4.90 -53.37
N ARG A 254 -6.07 -4.39 -53.57
CA ARG A 254 -7.28 -5.23 -53.59
C ARG A 254 -7.35 -5.97 -54.93
N SER A 255 -7.28 -7.29 -54.89
CA SER A 255 -7.61 -8.13 -56.04
C SER A 255 -9.12 -8.13 -56.28
N VAL A 256 -9.52 -7.97 -57.55
CA VAL A 256 -10.93 -8.05 -57.96
C VAL A 256 -11.30 -9.54 -58.06
N PRO A 257 -12.41 -10.00 -57.44
CA PRO A 257 -12.76 -11.43 -57.44
C PRO A 257 -13.24 -11.92 -58.82
N THR A 258 -12.59 -12.98 -59.32
CA THR A 258 -12.79 -13.62 -60.63
C THR A 258 -14.03 -14.53 -60.68
N ASN A 259 -15.22 -14.02 -60.32
CA ASN A 259 -16.45 -14.79 -60.55
C ASN A 259 -17.68 -13.87 -60.73
N ALA A 260 -17.69 -13.13 -61.83
CA ALA A 260 -18.91 -12.61 -62.43
C ALA A 260 -19.04 -13.27 -63.81
N LYS A 261 -20.15 -13.98 -64.03
CA LYS A 261 -20.57 -14.40 -65.37
C LYS A 261 -20.61 -13.16 -66.26
N GLU A 262 -20.09 -13.27 -67.47
CA GLU A 262 -20.29 -12.28 -68.53
C GLU A 262 -21.81 -12.13 -68.77
N GLU A 263 -22.41 -11.08 -68.22
CA GLU A 263 -23.62 -10.49 -68.78
C GLU A 263 -23.19 -9.21 -69.50
N ASP A 264 -23.26 -9.26 -70.82
CA ASP A 264 -23.11 -8.10 -71.71
C ASP A 264 -24.12 -7.02 -71.29
N THR A 265 -23.64 -6.04 -70.52
CA THR A 265 -24.40 -4.83 -70.22
C THR A 265 -24.09 -3.81 -71.29
N GLN A 266 -24.92 -3.76 -72.33
CA GLN A 266 -24.89 -2.66 -73.30
C GLN A 266 -25.15 -1.34 -72.55
N SER A 267 -24.15 -0.47 -72.57
CA SER A 267 -24.26 0.87 -71.99
C SER A 267 -25.16 1.75 -72.87
N PHE A 268 -26.12 2.43 -72.24
CA PHE A 268 -27.09 3.32 -72.90
C PHE A 268 -26.38 4.43 -73.70
N PRO A 269 -26.66 4.60 -75.01
CA PRO A 269 -26.13 5.72 -75.78
C PRO A 269 -27.02 6.94 -75.54
N GLY A 270 -26.56 7.87 -74.72
CA GLY A 270 -27.20 9.18 -74.54
C GLY A 270 -26.21 10.29 -74.86
N ASP A 271 -26.38 10.95 -76.01
CA ASP A 271 -25.65 12.18 -76.33
C ASP A 271 -26.12 13.32 -75.40
N GLY A 272 -25.25 13.76 -74.51
CA GLY A 272 -25.48 14.92 -73.64
C GLY A 272 -25.32 16.22 -74.41
N ARG A 273 -26.40 17.01 -74.50
CA ARG A 273 -26.36 18.42 -74.95
C ARG A 273 -25.88 19.31 -73.81
N SER A 274 -24.84 20.12 -74.06
CA SER A 274 -24.46 21.24 -73.20
C SER A 274 -25.34 22.46 -73.46
N LEU A 275 -25.74 23.16 -72.40
CA LEU A 275 -26.40 24.47 -72.46
C LEU A 275 -25.34 25.56 -72.24
N GLU A 276 -25.29 26.52 -73.16
CA GLU A 276 -24.70 27.87 -72.96
C GLU A 276 -25.63 28.74 -72.10
#